data_AF-A0A9W4LRQ6-F1
#
_entry.id   AF-A0A9W4LRQ6-F1
#
_cell.length_a   1.000
_cell.length_b   1.000
_cell.length_c   1.000
_cell.angle_alpha   90.00
_cell.angle_beta   90.00
_cell.angle_gamma   90.00
#
_symmetry.space_group_name_H-M   'P 1'
#
loop_
_entity.id
_entity.type
_entity.pdbx_description
1 polymer ?
#
loop_
_entity_poly.entity_id
_entity_poly.type
_entity_poly.pdbx_seq_one_letter_code
_entity_poly.pdbx_strand_id
1 'polypeptide(L)'
;MMRGHAELSSVAQKVFADHRMRKGPGYSWRLAAPGKGAYAFRVTWAPGIIVVSGNIDGAIYRVWPAFSSVRGAVDLIHRADFDYLAGKSTEATTYDREATIAAIIERADERLNDCDDASDWARILKDYGYFRLTDPLDEAARAAAAEIFREDDEFSEAAAYKLTGDAESPVYDYPPRARWAYEAVTLWAATMVATEPAWHRAHRRLQRAIADLKSYRRYPVHYRPVRFDAGRDLNGSRYWLRVQHERDGQTRVYFKGLRPWAPFGMRPGRFDLWRETGISWNDPIIFERVLSDRLLTTSEARL
;
A
#
# COMPACT_ATOMS: atom_id res chain seq x y z
N MET A 1 -22.65 -32.31 -33.81
CA MET A 1 -21.72 -31.60 -32.91
C MET A 1 -21.86 -30.06 -33.02
N MET A 2 -23.09 -29.51 -33.11
CA MET A 2 -23.34 -28.05 -33.32
C MET A 2 -24.28 -27.40 -32.28
N ARG A 3 -24.77 -28.13 -31.27
CA ARG A 3 -25.72 -27.59 -30.28
C ARG A 3 -25.09 -26.62 -29.26
N GLY A 4 -23.81 -26.79 -28.92
CA GLY A 4 -23.15 -25.96 -27.91
C GLY A 4 -22.92 -24.49 -28.31
N HIS A 5 -22.68 -24.19 -29.59
CA HIS A 5 -22.35 -22.82 -30.01
C HIS A 5 -23.58 -21.89 -30.00
N ALA A 6 -24.75 -22.40 -30.37
CA ALA A 6 -26.00 -21.63 -30.36
C ALA A 6 -26.47 -21.33 -28.93
N GLU A 7 -26.34 -22.29 -28.02
CA GLU A 7 -26.61 -22.10 -26.59
C GLU A 7 -25.65 -21.09 -25.95
N LEU A 8 -24.34 -21.20 -26.22
CA LEU A 8 -23.33 -20.24 -25.74
C LEU A 8 -23.61 -18.80 -26.23
N SER A 9 -24.04 -18.65 -27.49
CA SER A 9 -24.37 -17.33 -28.06
C SER A 9 -25.62 -16.72 -27.41
N SER A 10 -26.63 -17.54 -27.13
CA SER A 10 -27.86 -17.12 -26.43
C SER A 10 -27.59 -16.71 -24.97
N VAL A 11 -26.75 -17.47 -24.28
CA VAL A 11 -26.31 -17.14 -22.91
C VAL A 11 -25.50 -15.84 -22.90
N ALA A 12 -24.53 -15.69 -23.81
CA ALA A 12 -23.73 -14.48 -23.91
C ALA A 12 -24.61 -13.23 -24.19
N GLN A 13 -25.57 -13.33 -25.12
CA GLN A 13 -26.50 -12.23 -25.39
C GLN A 13 -27.30 -11.82 -24.15
N LYS A 14 -27.81 -12.78 -23.36
CA LYS A 14 -28.54 -12.48 -22.11
C LYS A 14 -27.64 -11.85 -21.05
N VAL A 15 -26.43 -12.38 -20.88
CA VAL A 15 -25.47 -11.88 -19.88
C VAL A 15 -25.02 -10.44 -20.22
N PHE A 16 -24.76 -10.16 -21.50
CA PHE A 16 -24.28 -8.86 -21.95
C PHE A 16 -25.38 -7.86 -22.33
N ALA A 17 -26.67 -8.26 -22.33
CA ALA A 17 -27.80 -7.41 -22.75
C ALA A 17 -27.85 -6.05 -22.03
N ASP A 18 -27.56 -6.03 -20.72
CA ASP A 18 -27.60 -4.83 -19.89
C ASP A 18 -26.24 -4.17 -19.69
N HIS A 19 -25.17 -4.72 -20.28
CA HIS A 19 -23.85 -4.12 -20.18
C HIS A 19 -23.82 -2.81 -20.98
N ARG A 20 -23.69 -1.70 -20.25
CA ARG A 20 -23.54 -0.37 -20.85
C ARG A 20 -22.10 0.09 -20.73
N MET A 21 -21.48 0.40 -21.87
CA MET A 21 -20.21 1.09 -21.88
C MET A 21 -20.40 2.48 -21.24
N ARG A 22 -19.65 2.77 -20.18
CA ARG A 22 -19.63 4.08 -19.53
C ARG A 22 -18.21 4.62 -19.59
N LYS A 23 -18.08 5.94 -19.74
CA LYS A 23 -16.78 6.60 -19.63
C LYS A 23 -16.28 6.45 -18.19
N GLY A 24 -15.19 5.72 -18.01
CA GLY A 24 -14.48 5.61 -16.74
C GLY A 24 -13.31 6.60 -16.67
N PRO A 25 -12.85 6.98 -15.46
CA PRO A 25 -11.57 7.67 -15.32
C PRO A 25 -10.44 6.72 -15.72
N GLY A 26 -9.44 7.23 -16.44
CA GLY A 26 -8.29 6.45 -16.87
C GLY A 26 -7.22 7.35 -17.44
N TYR A 27 -5.97 6.93 -17.26
CA TYR A 27 -4.80 7.67 -17.70
C TYR A 27 -3.80 6.70 -18.31
N SER A 28 -3.14 7.11 -19.38
CA SER A 28 -2.11 6.31 -20.04
C SER A 28 -0.88 7.17 -20.26
N TRP A 29 0.28 6.62 -19.90
CA TRP A 29 1.58 7.25 -20.04
C TRP A 29 2.43 6.42 -20.97
N ARG A 30 3.08 7.07 -21.93
CA ARG A 30 4.13 6.46 -22.74
C ARG A 30 5.47 6.78 -22.12
N LEU A 31 6.27 5.74 -21.86
CA LEU A 31 7.64 5.84 -21.39
C LEU A 31 8.57 5.29 -22.47
N ALA A 32 9.56 6.08 -22.87
CA ALA A 32 10.57 5.72 -23.85
C ALA A 32 11.80 6.61 -23.66
N ALA A 33 12.98 6.08 -23.97
CA ALA A 33 14.18 6.90 -24.00
C ALA A 33 14.12 7.93 -25.16
N PRO A 34 14.56 9.18 -24.96
CA PRO A 34 14.58 10.19 -26.02
C PRO A 34 15.33 9.69 -27.25
N GLY A 35 14.72 9.81 -28.43
CA GLY A 35 15.34 9.41 -29.70
C GLY A 35 15.48 7.89 -29.93
N LYS A 36 14.99 7.03 -29.02
CA LYS A 36 15.05 5.57 -29.17
C LYS A 36 13.64 4.95 -29.18
N GLY A 37 13.40 4.03 -30.11
CA GLY A 37 12.16 3.24 -30.17
C GLY A 37 12.21 1.94 -29.35
N ALA A 38 13.41 1.46 -29.01
CA ALA A 38 13.61 0.29 -28.18
C ALA A 38 13.19 0.56 -26.72
N TYR A 39 12.65 -0.46 -26.05
CA TYR A 39 12.17 -0.39 -24.66
C TYR A 39 11.11 0.69 -24.40
N ALA A 40 10.31 1.01 -25.42
CA ALA A 40 9.13 1.84 -25.24
C ALA A 40 8.00 1.00 -24.64
N PHE A 41 7.37 1.52 -23.59
CA PHE A 41 6.22 0.90 -22.94
C PHE A 41 5.16 1.94 -22.60
N ARG A 42 3.94 1.44 -22.37
CA ARG A 42 2.81 2.20 -21.88
C ARG A 42 2.36 1.64 -20.56
N VAL A 43 2.16 2.53 -19.60
CA VAL A 43 1.45 2.22 -18.36
C VAL A 43 0.09 2.86 -18.43
N THR A 44 -0.96 2.06 -18.29
CA THR A 44 -2.34 2.53 -18.27
C THR A 44 -2.95 2.19 -16.92
N TRP A 45 -3.43 3.22 -16.23
CA TRP A 45 -4.19 3.06 -15.00
C TRP A 45 -5.68 3.28 -15.29
N ALA A 46 -6.51 2.42 -14.69
CA ALA A 46 -7.92 2.64 -14.48
C ALA A 46 -8.29 2.15 -13.07
N PRO A 47 -9.43 2.55 -12.49
CA PRO A 47 -9.82 2.09 -11.16
C PRO A 47 -9.76 0.55 -11.04
N GLY A 48 -8.93 0.07 -10.12
CA GLY A 48 -8.74 -1.35 -9.83
C GLY A 48 -7.69 -2.07 -10.67
N ILE A 49 -7.09 -1.43 -11.68
CA ILE A 49 -6.19 -2.10 -12.62
C ILE A 49 -5.05 -1.20 -13.10
N ILE A 50 -3.88 -1.81 -13.27
CA ILE A 50 -2.76 -1.23 -14.01
C ILE A 50 -2.36 -2.20 -15.10
N VAL A 51 -2.18 -1.67 -16.30
CA VAL A 51 -1.74 -2.43 -17.47
C VAL A 51 -0.42 -1.86 -17.94
N VAL A 52 0.61 -2.68 -17.96
CA VAL A 52 1.86 -2.42 -18.68
C VAL A 52 1.74 -3.10 -20.04
N SER A 53 2.16 -2.41 -21.11
CA SER A 53 2.16 -2.95 -22.47
C SER A 53 3.28 -2.32 -23.29
N GLY A 54 3.75 -2.99 -24.33
CA GLY A 54 4.73 -2.42 -25.26
C GLY A 54 5.72 -3.45 -25.75
N ASN A 55 6.97 -3.02 -25.96
CA ASN A 55 8.02 -3.88 -26.49
C ASN A 55 8.59 -4.88 -25.45
N ILE A 56 8.06 -4.86 -24.22
CA ILE A 56 8.49 -5.69 -23.08
C ILE A 56 7.39 -6.70 -22.69
N ASP A 57 6.54 -7.08 -23.65
CA ASP A 57 5.25 -7.72 -23.41
C ASP A 57 4.34 -6.87 -22.48
N GLY A 58 3.24 -7.43 -21.99
CA GLY A 58 2.31 -6.73 -21.12
C GLY A 58 1.92 -7.53 -19.88
N ALA A 59 1.79 -6.83 -18.76
CA ALA A 59 1.32 -7.39 -17.51
C ALA A 59 0.09 -6.62 -17.03
N ILE A 60 -0.85 -7.34 -16.42
CA ILE A 60 -2.04 -6.76 -15.81
C ILE A 60 -1.97 -6.96 -14.31
N TYR A 61 -1.88 -5.87 -13.56
CA TYR A 61 -1.90 -5.87 -12.11
C TYR A 61 -3.30 -5.53 -11.60
N ARG A 62 -3.83 -6.33 -10.67
CA ARG A 62 -5.16 -6.09 -10.05
C ARG A 62 -5.04 -6.08 -8.54
N VAL A 63 -5.16 -4.91 -7.92
CA VAL A 63 -5.07 -4.75 -6.46
C VAL A 63 -6.14 -3.80 -5.95
N TRP A 64 -7.12 -4.35 -5.25
CA TRP A 64 -8.13 -3.58 -4.52
C TRP A 64 -7.80 -3.55 -3.02
N PRO A 65 -7.95 -2.42 -2.30
CA PRO A 65 -8.44 -1.11 -2.75
C PRO A 65 -7.34 -0.17 -3.28
N ALA A 66 -6.07 -0.60 -3.29
CA ALA A 66 -4.94 0.27 -3.60
C ALA A 66 -5.07 0.97 -4.97
N PHE A 67 -5.60 0.29 -5.99
CA PHE A 67 -5.73 0.85 -7.34
C PHE A 67 -7.02 1.64 -7.56
N SER A 68 -7.80 1.93 -6.52
CA SER A 68 -8.98 2.81 -6.59
C SER A 68 -8.64 4.25 -7.00
N SER A 69 -7.39 4.68 -6.80
CA SER A 69 -6.88 5.98 -7.28
C SER A 69 -5.50 5.81 -7.92
N VAL A 70 -5.16 6.70 -8.87
CA VAL A 70 -3.82 6.74 -9.49
C VAL A 70 -2.74 6.80 -8.42
N ARG A 71 -2.97 7.58 -7.36
CA ARG A 71 -1.96 7.76 -6.32
C ARG A 71 -1.84 6.56 -5.39
N GLY A 72 -2.96 5.93 -5.02
CA GLY A 72 -2.91 4.67 -4.28
C GLY A 72 -2.12 3.60 -5.04
N ALA A 73 -2.31 3.56 -6.36
CA ALA A 73 -1.51 2.73 -7.27
C ALA A 73 -0.01 3.07 -7.23
N VAL A 74 0.34 4.35 -7.42
CA VAL A 74 1.75 4.81 -7.35
C VAL A 74 2.39 4.48 -6.00
N ASP A 75 1.69 4.75 -4.90
CA ASP A 75 2.24 4.55 -3.55
C ASP A 75 2.39 3.07 -3.20
N LEU A 76 1.50 2.19 -3.69
CA LEU A 76 1.65 0.73 -3.57
C LEU A 76 2.86 0.25 -4.37
N ILE A 77 2.91 0.54 -5.67
CA ILE A 77 3.97 0.04 -6.55
C ILE A 77 5.34 0.53 -6.10
N HIS A 78 5.44 1.79 -5.69
CA HIS A 78 6.71 2.36 -5.26
C HIS A 78 7.28 1.69 -3.99
N ARG A 79 6.47 0.96 -3.23
CA ARG A 79 6.85 0.29 -1.99
C ARG A 79 6.84 -1.22 -2.07
N ALA A 80 6.15 -1.76 -3.07
CA ALA A 80 6.01 -3.19 -3.23
C ALA A 80 7.31 -3.77 -3.78
N ASP A 81 7.68 -4.94 -3.26
CA ASP A 81 8.73 -5.76 -3.84
C ASP A 81 8.26 -6.46 -5.12
N PHE A 82 9.22 -7.12 -5.76
CA PHE A 82 8.98 -7.85 -7.00
C PHE A 82 7.96 -8.96 -6.82
N ASP A 83 8.14 -9.81 -5.80
CA ASP A 83 7.33 -11.01 -5.60
C ASP A 83 5.88 -10.67 -5.30
N TYR A 84 5.64 -9.63 -4.48
CA TYR A 84 4.30 -9.14 -4.22
C TYR A 84 3.62 -8.67 -5.52
N LEU A 85 4.29 -7.82 -6.33
CA LEU A 85 3.67 -7.32 -7.56
C LEU A 85 3.49 -8.42 -8.61
N ALA A 86 4.46 -9.31 -8.73
CA ALA A 86 4.41 -10.43 -9.66
C ALA A 86 3.28 -11.40 -9.29
N GLY A 87 3.07 -11.70 -8.00
CA GLY A 87 1.92 -12.45 -7.51
C GLY A 87 0.56 -11.73 -7.65
N LYS A 88 0.53 -10.43 -7.98
CA LYS A 88 -0.69 -9.68 -8.36
C LYS A 88 -0.84 -9.49 -9.86
N SER A 89 0.08 -10.04 -10.65
CA SER A 89 0.05 -9.99 -12.10
C SER A 89 -0.74 -11.18 -12.68
N THR A 90 -0.97 -11.16 -13.99
CA THR A 90 -1.57 -12.28 -14.73
C THR A 90 -0.54 -13.30 -15.22
N GLU A 91 0.74 -13.14 -14.88
CA GLU A 91 1.78 -14.06 -15.32
C GLU A 91 1.63 -15.43 -14.64
N ALA A 92 1.85 -16.49 -15.41
CA ALA A 92 1.85 -17.84 -14.87
C ALA A 92 3.13 -18.04 -14.07
N THR A 93 2.98 -18.36 -12.79
CA THR A 93 4.08 -18.71 -11.89
C THR A 93 4.26 -20.21 -11.85
N THR A 94 5.51 -20.66 -11.73
CA THR A 94 5.82 -22.05 -11.39
C THR A 94 6.31 -22.06 -9.96
N TYR A 95 5.69 -22.89 -9.10
CA TYR A 95 6.17 -23.09 -7.74
C TYR A 95 7.59 -23.65 -7.79
N ASP A 96 8.54 -22.93 -7.19
CA ASP A 96 9.93 -23.37 -7.09
C ASP A 96 10.11 -24.05 -5.73
N ARG A 97 9.99 -25.37 -5.74
CA ARG A 97 10.13 -26.20 -4.54
C ARG A 97 11.51 -26.03 -3.91
N GLU A 98 12.58 -26.01 -4.71
CA GLU A 98 13.96 -26.00 -4.20
C GLU A 98 14.26 -24.67 -3.53
N ALA A 99 13.93 -23.57 -4.21
CA ALA A 99 14.10 -22.25 -3.65
C ALA A 99 13.21 -22.03 -2.42
N THR A 100 11.98 -22.57 -2.42
CA THR A 100 11.09 -22.48 -1.25
C THR A 100 11.68 -23.19 -0.03
N ILE A 101 12.15 -24.43 -0.18
CA ILE A 101 12.74 -25.18 0.94
C ILE A 101 14.00 -24.49 1.45
N ALA A 102 14.85 -24.00 0.54
CA ALA A 102 16.04 -23.25 0.91
C ALA A 102 15.71 -21.98 1.72
N ALA A 103 14.72 -21.19 1.28
CA ALA A 103 14.27 -19.99 1.98
C ALA A 103 13.70 -20.30 3.38
N ILE A 104 12.91 -21.36 3.51
CA ILE A 104 12.36 -21.79 4.81
C ILE A 104 13.48 -22.15 5.79
N ILE A 105 14.51 -22.87 5.33
CA ILE A 105 15.66 -23.25 6.15
C ILE A 105 16.46 -22.00 6.57
N GLU A 106 16.77 -21.13 5.61
CA GLU A 106 17.50 -19.88 5.86
C GLU A 106 16.80 -19.03 6.92
N ARG A 107 15.50 -18.82 6.76
CA ARG A 107 14.69 -18.12 7.76
C ARG A 107 14.70 -18.81 9.12
N ALA A 108 14.57 -20.14 9.16
CA ALA A 108 14.56 -20.86 10.42
C ALA A 108 15.88 -20.64 11.18
N ASP A 109 17.00 -20.59 10.46
CA ASP A 109 18.32 -20.24 10.99
C ASP A 109 18.38 -18.77 11.44
N GLU A 110 17.92 -17.82 10.62
CA GLU A 110 17.87 -16.40 11.00
C GLU A 110 17.05 -16.16 12.27
N ARG A 111 15.84 -16.74 12.37
CA ARG A 111 14.99 -16.59 13.55
C ARG A 111 15.63 -17.19 14.79
N LEU A 112 16.27 -18.33 14.66
CA LEU A 112 16.97 -18.94 15.79
C LEU A 112 18.13 -18.07 16.24
N ASN A 113 18.96 -17.59 15.32
CA ASN A 113 20.18 -16.85 15.64
C ASN A 113 19.88 -15.40 16.10
N ASP A 114 18.96 -14.71 15.45
CA ASP A 114 18.72 -13.28 15.66
C ASP A 114 17.62 -13.01 16.70
N CYS A 115 16.66 -13.94 16.82
CA CYS A 115 15.48 -13.76 17.67
C CYS A 115 15.37 -14.78 18.81
N ASP A 116 16.31 -15.73 18.92
CA ASP A 116 16.24 -16.86 19.86
C ASP A 116 14.92 -17.64 19.74
N ASP A 117 14.38 -17.70 18.52
CA ASP A 117 13.10 -18.34 18.22
C ASP A 117 13.29 -19.60 17.39
N ALA A 118 13.27 -20.73 18.08
CA ALA A 118 13.41 -22.05 17.50
C ALA A 118 12.11 -22.62 16.89
N SER A 119 11.01 -21.85 16.80
CA SER A 119 9.69 -22.39 16.44
C SER A 119 9.65 -23.02 15.05
N ASP A 120 10.33 -22.41 14.07
CA ASP A 120 10.32 -22.89 12.69
C ASP A 120 11.14 -24.19 12.59
N TRP A 121 12.32 -24.24 13.24
CA TRP A 121 13.10 -25.47 13.37
C TRP A 121 12.37 -26.59 14.10
N ALA A 122 11.64 -26.29 15.17
CA ALA A 122 10.83 -27.28 15.89
C ALA A 122 9.74 -27.90 15.00
N ARG A 123 9.17 -27.14 14.07
CA ARG A 123 8.19 -27.66 13.08
C ARG A 123 8.88 -28.51 12.01
N ILE A 124 10.01 -28.05 11.47
CA ILE A 124 10.79 -28.82 10.49
C ILE A 124 11.22 -30.16 11.10
N LEU A 125 11.81 -30.16 12.30
CA LEU A 125 12.25 -31.38 12.99
C LEU A 125 11.12 -32.32 13.35
N LYS A 126 9.91 -31.81 13.59
CA LYS A 126 8.74 -32.65 13.85
C LYS A 126 8.37 -33.49 12.63
N ASP A 127 8.45 -32.90 11.44
CA ASP A 127 8.01 -33.52 10.20
C ASP A 127 9.15 -34.26 9.47
N TYR A 128 10.40 -33.80 9.62
CA TYR A 128 11.58 -34.30 8.90
C TYR A 128 12.73 -34.79 9.82
N GLY A 129 12.56 -34.78 11.14
CA GLY A 129 13.57 -35.26 12.08
C GLY A 129 13.64 -36.79 12.14
N TYR A 130 14.87 -37.33 12.15
CA TYR A 130 15.14 -38.78 12.09
C TYR A 130 14.64 -39.56 13.32
N PHE A 131 14.41 -38.90 14.45
CA PHE A 131 13.89 -39.50 15.69
C PHE A 131 12.96 -38.51 16.41
N ARG A 132 11.82 -39.00 16.92
CA ARG A 132 10.83 -38.15 17.61
C ARG A 132 11.46 -37.39 18.78
N LEU A 133 11.28 -36.06 18.76
CA LEU A 133 11.68 -35.07 19.77
C LEU A 133 13.20 -34.84 19.90
N THR A 134 13.81 -34.39 18.81
CA THR A 134 15.13 -33.75 18.83
C THR A 134 15.03 -32.28 19.27
N ASP A 135 15.99 -31.84 20.08
CA ASP A 135 16.12 -30.44 20.50
C ASP A 135 16.36 -29.55 19.27
N PRO A 136 15.55 -28.52 19.01
CA PRO A 136 15.77 -27.62 17.88
C PRO A 136 17.05 -26.79 17.99
N LEU A 137 17.73 -26.80 19.14
CA LEU A 137 19.05 -26.21 19.31
C LEU A 137 20.19 -27.16 18.88
N ASP A 138 19.91 -28.45 18.66
CA ASP A 138 20.90 -29.42 18.20
C ASP A 138 21.21 -29.20 16.71
N GLU A 139 22.40 -28.69 16.43
CA GLU A 139 22.89 -28.40 15.08
C GLU A 139 22.97 -29.65 14.19
N ALA A 140 23.37 -30.80 14.75
CA ALA A 140 23.46 -32.05 13.97
C ALA A 140 22.06 -32.54 13.57
N ALA A 141 21.09 -32.41 14.47
CA ALA A 141 19.70 -32.74 14.19
C ALA A 141 19.11 -31.81 13.11
N ARG A 142 19.37 -30.51 13.18
CA ARG A 142 18.94 -29.53 12.17
C ARG A 142 19.55 -29.82 10.81
N ALA A 143 20.86 -30.10 10.75
CA ALA A 143 21.54 -30.42 9.51
C ALA A 143 20.95 -31.68 8.84
N ALA A 144 20.71 -32.75 9.60
CA ALA A 144 20.10 -33.98 9.09
C ALA A 144 18.65 -33.75 8.63
N ALA A 145 17.84 -33.00 9.39
CA ALA A 145 16.48 -32.67 8.99
C ALA A 145 16.43 -31.78 7.75
N ALA A 146 17.38 -30.85 7.59
CA ALA A 146 17.51 -30.01 6.40
C ALA A 146 17.83 -30.82 5.14
N GLU A 147 18.66 -31.87 5.26
CA GLU A 147 18.95 -32.78 4.15
C GLU A 147 17.69 -33.53 3.70
N ILE A 148 16.98 -34.15 4.63
CA ILE A 148 15.73 -34.88 4.35
C ILE A 148 14.66 -33.95 3.80
N PHE A 149 14.55 -32.74 4.36
CA PHE A 149 13.59 -31.76 3.90
C PHE A 149 13.86 -31.38 2.44
N ARG A 150 15.14 -31.19 2.05
CA ARG A 150 15.50 -30.91 0.64
C ARG A 150 15.18 -32.07 -0.31
N GLU A 151 15.14 -33.31 0.18
CA GLU A 151 14.81 -34.51 -0.59
C GLU A 151 13.30 -34.78 -0.69
N ASP A 152 12.44 -33.98 -0.05
CA ASP A 152 10.99 -34.14 -0.12
C ASP A 152 10.42 -33.64 -1.46
N ASP A 153 10.36 -34.54 -2.44
CA ASP A 153 9.80 -34.28 -3.77
C ASP A 153 8.28 -34.00 -3.75
N GLU A 154 7.57 -34.34 -2.67
CA GLU A 154 6.13 -34.11 -2.52
C GLU A 154 5.82 -32.78 -1.82
N PHE A 155 6.84 -32.00 -1.44
CA PHE A 155 6.66 -30.75 -0.71
C PHE A 155 5.93 -29.68 -1.54
N SER A 156 4.63 -29.56 -1.33
CA SER A 156 3.77 -28.64 -2.08
C SER A 156 3.69 -27.24 -1.47
N GLU A 157 3.19 -26.28 -2.26
CA GLU A 157 2.85 -24.93 -1.80
C GLU A 157 1.95 -24.93 -0.54
N ALA A 158 0.96 -25.82 -0.50
CA ALA A 158 0.07 -25.94 0.65
C ALA A 158 0.79 -26.48 1.90
N ALA A 159 1.80 -27.33 1.72
CA ALA A 159 2.65 -27.79 2.82
C ALA A 159 3.55 -26.66 3.34
N ALA A 160 4.10 -25.82 2.46
CA ALA A 160 4.85 -24.62 2.83
C ALA A 160 4.04 -23.69 3.74
N TYR A 161 2.81 -23.33 3.34
CA TYR A 161 1.93 -22.50 4.18
C TYR A 161 1.57 -23.16 5.52
N LYS A 162 1.38 -24.48 5.53
CA LYS A 162 1.08 -25.19 6.79
C LYS A 162 2.28 -25.16 7.75
N LEU A 163 3.50 -25.21 7.22
CA LEU A 163 4.73 -25.23 8.00
C LEU A 163 5.09 -23.84 8.56
N THR A 164 5.05 -22.81 7.72
CA THR A 164 5.49 -21.45 8.07
C THR A 164 4.35 -20.54 8.54
N GLY A 165 3.09 -20.92 8.28
CA GLY A 165 1.91 -20.06 8.45
C GLY A 165 1.85 -18.96 7.38
N ASP A 166 1.28 -17.80 7.73
CA ASP A 166 1.25 -16.62 6.85
C ASP A 166 2.62 -15.91 6.73
N ALA A 167 3.65 -16.46 7.36
CA ALA A 167 4.88 -15.74 7.62
C ALA A 167 5.87 -15.80 6.45
N GLU A 168 5.75 -16.77 5.53
CA GLU A 168 6.55 -16.86 4.30
C GLU A 168 5.64 -17.01 3.09
N SER A 169 6.00 -16.35 2.00
CA SER A 169 5.39 -16.61 0.70
C SER A 169 6.21 -17.70 0.01
N PRO A 170 5.58 -18.77 -0.51
CA PRO A 170 6.24 -19.73 -1.40
C PRO A 170 7.08 -18.99 -2.45
N VAL A 171 8.26 -19.52 -2.76
CA VAL A 171 9.10 -18.95 -3.81
C VAL A 171 8.56 -19.45 -5.15
N TYR A 172 8.37 -18.51 -6.06
CA TYR A 172 7.92 -18.79 -7.41
C TYR A 172 9.02 -18.40 -8.40
N ASP A 173 9.24 -19.26 -9.39
CA ASP A 173 9.99 -18.85 -10.57
C ASP A 173 9.08 -18.02 -11.46
N TYR A 174 9.55 -16.81 -11.77
CA TYR A 174 8.84 -15.86 -12.60
C TYR A 174 9.49 -15.82 -13.98
N PRO A 175 8.71 -15.85 -15.08
CA PRO A 175 9.29 -15.77 -16.40
C PRO A 175 10.10 -14.45 -16.51
N PRO A 176 11.26 -14.42 -17.20
CA PRO A 176 12.11 -13.23 -17.26
C PRO A 176 11.39 -11.94 -17.69
N ARG A 177 10.30 -12.07 -18.44
CA ARG A 177 9.42 -10.95 -18.83
C ARG A 177 8.66 -10.30 -17.67
N ALA A 178 8.29 -11.06 -16.63
CA ALA A 178 7.63 -10.52 -15.44
C ALA A 178 8.53 -9.50 -14.74
N ARG A 179 9.85 -9.75 -14.73
CA ARG A 179 10.84 -8.80 -14.23
C ARG A 179 10.81 -7.49 -15.00
N TRP A 180 10.79 -7.54 -16.32
CA TRP A 180 10.74 -6.32 -17.14
C TRP A 180 9.46 -5.52 -16.96
N ALA A 181 8.31 -6.20 -16.84
CA ALA A 181 7.04 -5.55 -16.54
C ALA A 181 7.05 -4.86 -15.17
N TYR A 182 7.63 -5.52 -14.15
CA TYR A 182 7.86 -4.94 -12.83
C TYR A 182 8.75 -3.68 -12.89
N GLU A 183 9.92 -3.77 -13.55
CA GLU A 183 10.83 -2.63 -13.66
C GLU A 183 10.16 -1.44 -14.37
N ALA A 184 9.35 -1.70 -15.39
CA ALA A 184 8.60 -0.69 -16.10
C ALA A 184 7.55 0.01 -15.23
N VAL A 185 6.77 -0.74 -14.45
CA VAL A 185 5.74 -0.16 -13.57
C VAL A 185 6.37 0.59 -12.39
N THR A 186 7.50 0.08 -11.87
CA THR A 186 8.28 0.74 -10.81
C THR A 186 8.91 2.05 -11.30
N LEU A 187 9.45 2.08 -12.53
CA LEU A 187 9.95 3.31 -13.15
C LEU A 187 8.84 4.35 -13.30
N TRP A 188 7.65 3.94 -13.73
CA TRP A 188 6.49 4.83 -13.80
C TRP A 188 6.13 5.39 -12.42
N ALA A 189 6.03 4.54 -11.40
CA ALA A 189 5.69 4.99 -10.05
C ALA A 189 6.74 5.96 -9.49
N ALA A 190 8.03 5.67 -9.68
CA ALA A 190 9.13 6.56 -9.29
C ALA A 190 9.05 7.92 -10.00
N THR A 191 8.75 7.92 -11.31
CA THR A 191 8.57 9.15 -12.09
C THR A 191 7.39 9.99 -11.58
N MET A 192 6.27 9.34 -11.23
CA MET A 192 5.08 9.98 -10.67
C MET A 192 5.31 10.51 -9.24
N VAL A 193 6.23 9.91 -8.47
CA VAL A 193 6.68 10.43 -7.18
C VAL A 193 7.55 11.67 -7.38
N ALA A 194 8.53 11.62 -8.29
CA ALA A 194 9.45 12.72 -8.55
C ALA A 194 8.74 13.96 -9.10
N THR A 195 7.73 13.77 -9.95
CA THR A 195 6.95 14.86 -10.57
C THR A 195 5.70 15.25 -9.79
N GLU A 196 5.54 14.76 -8.56
CA GLU A 196 4.34 15.02 -7.77
C GLU A 196 4.14 16.53 -7.50
N PRO A 197 2.94 17.09 -7.72
CA PRO A 197 2.66 18.48 -7.37
C PRO A 197 2.75 18.76 -5.87
N ALA A 198 3.22 19.96 -5.50
CA ALA A 198 3.39 20.35 -4.09
C ALA A 198 2.08 20.33 -3.27
N TRP A 199 0.97 20.74 -3.86
CA TRP A 199 -0.35 20.71 -3.21
C TRP A 199 -0.77 19.27 -2.87
N HIS A 200 -0.46 18.33 -3.75
CA HIS A 200 -0.80 16.93 -3.58
C HIS A 200 0.05 16.29 -2.46
N ARG A 201 1.36 16.60 -2.41
CA ARG A 201 2.22 16.23 -1.26
C ARG A 201 1.66 16.74 0.07
N ALA A 202 1.21 18.00 0.09
CA ALA A 202 0.66 18.61 1.29
C ALA A 202 -0.67 17.96 1.70
N HIS A 203 -1.55 17.64 0.74
CA HIS A 203 -2.77 16.88 0.98
C HIS A 203 -2.48 15.48 1.57
N ARG A 204 -1.48 14.74 1.06
CA ARG A 204 -1.10 13.44 1.65
C ARG A 204 -0.58 13.55 3.08
N ARG A 205 0.25 14.56 3.36
CA ARG A 205 0.69 14.84 4.74
C ARG A 205 -0.50 15.12 5.66
N LEU A 206 -1.50 15.85 5.17
CA LEU A 206 -2.75 16.07 5.90
C LEU A 206 -3.49 14.76 6.16
N GLN A 207 -3.71 13.95 5.13
CA GLN A 207 -4.44 12.68 5.27
C GLN A 207 -3.76 11.72 6.25
N ARG A 208 -2.41 11.65 6.24
CA ARG A 208 -1.66 10.89 7.24
C ARG A 208 -1.87 11.45 8.64
N ALA A 209 -1.73 12.77 8.81
CA ALA A 209 -2.00 13.39 10.11
C ALA A 209 -3.44 13.14 10.59
N ILE A 210 -4.44 13.15 9.70
CA ILE A 210 -5.82 12.79 10.02
C ILE A 210 -5.94 11.32 10.40
N ALA A 211 -5.30 10.41 9.67
CA ALA A 211 -5.31 8.98 9.96
C ALA A 211 -4.64 8.68 11.31
N ASP A 212 -3.51 9.32 11.60
CA ASP A 212 -2.83 9.25 12.89
C ASP A 212 -3.75 9.79 14.00
N LEU A 213 -4.37 10.96 13.80
CA LEU A 213 -5.38 11.50 14.72
C LEU A 213 -6.57 10.54 14.92
N LYS A 214 -6.99 9.83 13.87
CA LYS A 214 -8.03 8.80 13.95
C LYS A 214 -7.56 7.55 14.69
N SER A 215 -6.31 7.12 14.57
CA SER A 215 -5.79 5.97 15.31
C SER A 215 -5.70 6.25 16.82
N TYR A 216 -5.52 7.52 17.20
CA TYR A 216 -5.68 7.97 18.60
C TYR A 216 -7.16 7.94 19.10
N ARG A 217 -8.17 7.70 18.25
CA ARG A 217 -9.61 7.64 18.62
C ARG A 217 -10.04 6.35 19.33
N ARG A 218 -9.14 5.48 19.79
CA ARG A 218 -9.54 4.35 20.65
C ARG A 218 -10.22 4.81 21.97
N TYR A 219 -10.16 6.10 22.30
CA TYR A 219 -10.84 6.70 23.45
C TYR A 219 -11.42 8.08 23.08
N PRO A 220 -12.58 8.48 23.66
CA PRO A 220 -13.14 9.82 23.47
C PRO A 220 -12.24 10.86 24.15
N VAL A 221 -11.44 11.56 23.36
CA VAL A 221 -10.67 12.72 23.83
C VAL A 221 -11.45 13.99 23.50
N HIS A 222 -11.98 14.66 24.51
CA HIS A 222 -12.69 15.94 24.34
C HIS A 222 -11.68 17.07 24.26
N TYR A 223 -11.49 17.63 23.07
CA TYR A 223 -10.63 18.80 22.87
C TYR A 223 -11.45 20.09 23.04
N ARG A 224 -11.01 20.98 23.95
CA ARG A 224 -11.54 22.33 24.07
C ARG A 224 -10.42 23.36 23.84
N PRO A 225 -10.54 24.24 22.82
CA PRO A 225 -9.64 25.36 22.70
C PRO A 225 -9.91 26.33 23.86
N VAL A 226 -8.89 26.69 24.62
CA VAL A 226 -9.05 27.55 25.81
C VAL A 226 -8.59 28.97 25.55
N ARG A 227 -7.56 29.15 24.73
CA ARG A 227 -7.02 30.47 24.40
C ARG A 227 -6.15 30.44 23.15
N PHE A 228 -6.35 31.40 22.26
CA PHE A 228 -5.41 31.74 21.19
C PHE A 228 -4.43 32.78 21.70
N ASP A 229 -3.14 32.59 21.42
CA ASP A 229 -2.10 33.54 21.81
C ASP A 229 -1.22 33.87 20.59
N ALA A 230 -1.16 35.15 20.26
CA ALA A 230 -0.36 35.67 19.15
C ALA A 230 0.78 36.53 19.71
N GLY A 231 2.01 36.24 19.29
CA GLY A 231 3.17 37.08 19.62
C GLY A 231 4.11 36.52 20.69
N ARG A 232 3.83 35.35 21.26
CA ARG A 232 4.81 34.60 22.05
C ARG A 232 5.58 33.65 21.14
N ASP A 233 6.91 33.73 21.15
CA ASP A 233 7.77 32.71 20.54
C ASP A 233 8.05 31.62 21.58
N LEU A 234 7.54 30.43 21.34
CA LEU A 234 7.85 29.22 22.13
C LEU A 234 8.38 28.19 21.12
N ASN A 235 9.54 27.57 21.30
CA ASN A 235 10.00 26.54 20.33
C ASN A 235 9.93 26.94 18.83
N GLY A 236 10.12 28.23 18.48
CA GLY A 236 10.21 28.73 17.11
C GLY A 236 8.88 28.87 16.35
N SER A 237 7.71 28.89 17.03
CA SER A 237 6.43 29.21 16.37
C SER A 237 5.83 30.50 16.93
N ARG A 238 5.34 31.38 16.05
CA ARG A 238 4.79 32.70 16.42
C ARG A 238 3.33 32.68 16.89
N TYR A 239 2.63 31.58 16.64
CA TYR A 239 1.20 31.42 16.90
C TYR A 239 0.95 30.12 17.67
N TRP A 240 0.08 30.18 18.68
CA TRP A 240 -0.20 29.04 19.57
C TRP A 240 -1.69 28.83 19.77
N LEU A 241 -2.04 27.55 19.89
CA LEU A 241 -3.33 27.12 20.42
C LEU A 241 -3.11 26.45 21.77
N ARG A 242 -3.70 27.02 22.83
CA ARG A 242 -3.82 26.34 24.12
C ARG A 242 -4.97 25.34 24.02
N VAL A 243 -4.63 24.06 24.10
CA VAL A 243 -5.57 22.95 24.00
C VAL A 243 -5.72 22.32 25.38
N GLN A 244 -6.96 22.24 25.84
CA GLN A 244 -7.32 21.41 26.98
C GLN A 244 -7.94 20.12 26.47
N HIS A 245 -7.52 19.00 27.01
CA HIS A 245 -8.21 17.74 26.82
C HIS A 245 -8.46 17.05 28.14
N GLU A 246 -9.55 16.29 28.18
CA GLU A 246 -9.96 15.50 29.32
C GLU A 246 -9.85 14.02 28.94
N ARG A 247 -9.17 13.24 29.79
CA ARG A 247 -8.96 11.80 29.63
C ARG A 247 -8.97 11.15 31.00
N ASP A 248 -9.78 10.11 31.19
CA ASP A 248 -9.82 9.30 32.41
C ASP A 248 -10.02 10.15 33.70
N GLY A 249 -10.87 11.19 33.61
CA GLY A 249 -11.11 12.14 34.71
C GLY A 249 -9.97 13.13 34.98
N GLN A 250 -8.87 13.06 34.21
CA GLN A 250 -7.76 14.00 34.28
C GLN A 250 -7.84 15.06 33.18
N THR A 251 -7.74 16.32 33.59
CA THR A 251 -7.60 17.44 32.66
C THR A 251 -6.12 17.69 32.38
N ARG A 252 -5.72 17.66 31.10
CA ARG A 252 -4.38 18.02 30.66
C ARG A 252 -4.44 19.23 29.72
N VAL A 253 -3.54 20.17 29.95
CA VAL A 253 -3.40 21.38 29.14
C VAL A 253 -2.05 21.34 28.46
N TYR A 254 -2.02 21.52 27.15
CA TYR A 254 -0.78 21.67 26.39
C TYR A 254 -0.92 22.76 25.33
N PHE A 255 0.23 23.24 24.86
CA PHE A 255 0.30 24.25 23.81
C PHE A 255 0.70 23.60 22.50
N LYS A 256 -0.02 23.91 21.42
CA LYS A 256 0.30 23.43 20.07
C LYS A 256 0.69 24.62 19.20
N GLY A 257 1.92 24.58 18.69
CA GLY A 257 2.40 25.58 17.72
C GLY A 257 1.57 25.51 16.45
N LEU A 258 1.00 26.63 16.04
CA LEU A 258 0.27 26.76 14.79
C LEU A 258 1.28 27.15 13.71
N ARG A 259 1.57 26.20 12.82
CA ARG A 259 2.28 26.52 11.58
C ARG A 259 1.24 26.96 10.56
N PRO A 260 1.22 28.23 10.12
CA PRO A 260 0.35 28.63 9.04
C PRO A 260 0.63 27.73 7.84
N TRP A 261 -0.43 27.14 7.26
CA TRP A 261 -0.34 26.37 6.03
C TRP A 261 -0.19 27.35 4.86
N ALA A 262 0.99 27.97 4.78
CA ALA A 262 1.38 28.93 3.75
C ALA A 262 1.12 28.44 2.32
N PRO A 263 1.28 27.15 1.97
CA PRO A 263 0.98 26.65 0.63
C PRO A 263 -0.49 26.77 0.21
N PHE A 264 -1.43 27.01 1.14
CA PHE A 264 -2.86 27.13 0.86
C PHE A 264 -3.42 28.54 1.04
N GLY A 265 -2.54 29.55 1.17
CA GLY A 265 -2.95 30.95 1.30
C GLY A 265 -3.85 31.22 2.52
N MET A 266 -3.76 30.40 3.56
CA MET A 266 -4.55 30.56 4.78
C MET A 266 -3.87 31.60 5.69
N ARG A 267 -4.52 32.74 5.89
CA ARG A 267 -4.09 33.77 6.86
C ARG A 267 -4.73 33.48 8.22
N PRO A 268 -3.97 33.55 9.34
CA PRO A 268 -4.51 33.31 10.68
C PRO A 268 -5.70 34.20 11.06
N GLY A 269 -5.79 35.41 10.51
CA GLY A 269 -6.91 36.33 10.75
C GLY A 269 -8.25 35.94 10.12
N ARG A 270 -8.35 34.81 9.40
CA ARG A 270 -9.62 34.27 8.87
C ARG A 270 -10.20 33.12 9.71
N PHE A 271 -9.60 32.77 10.85
CA PHE A 271 -10.11 31.73 11.76
C PHE A 271 -11.22 32.25 12.71
N ASP A 272 -12.10 33.13 12.23
CA ASP A 272 -13.31 33.55 12.98
C ASP A 272 -14.38 32.44 13.10
N LEU A 273 -14.14 31.27 12.50
CA LEU A 273 -15.03 30.09 12.51
C LEU A 273 -15.08 29.32 13.84
N TRP A 274 -14.55 29.87 14.94
CA TRP A 274 -14.45 29.18 16.24
C TRP A 274 -15.16 29.88 17.39
N ARG A 275 -16.04 30.84 17.12
CA ARG A 275 -16.88 31.40 18.19
C ARG A 275 -18.13 30.54 18.41
N GLU A 276 -18.20 30.04 19.64
CA GLU A 276 -19.39 29.61 20.41
C GLU A 276 -20.08 28.28 20.12
N THR A 277 -19.94 27.65 18.97
CA THR A 277 -20.48 26.30 18.82
C THR A 277 -19.39 25.27 19.12
N GLY A 278 -19.56 24.46 20.16
CA GLY A 278 -18.73 23.30 20.49
C GLY A 278 -18.79 22.18 19.44
N ILE A 279 -18.57 22.53 18.17
CA ILE A 279 -18.60 21.64 17.03
C ILE A 279 -17.15 21.27 16.76
N SER A 280 -16.82 20.03 17.11
CA SER A 280 -15.57 19.40 16.70
C SER A 280 -15.40 19.53 15.19
N TRP A 281 -14.15 19.60 14.71
CA TRP A 281 -13.75 19.59 13.29
C TRP A 281 -14.15 18.32 12.51
N ASN A 282 -15.17 17.59 12.98
CA ASN A 282 -15.64 16.32 12.46
C ASN A 282 -16.85 16.47 11.53
N ASP A 283 -17.21 17.67 11.07
CA ASP A 283 -18.27 17.83 10.08
C ASP A 283 -17.65 17.98 8.67
N PRO A 284 -17.73 16.95 7.80
CA PRO A 284 -17.19 17.00 6.43
C PRO A 284 -17.81 18.15 5.60
N ILE A 285 -19.02 18.58 5.96
CA ILE A 285 -19.82 19.56 5.21
C ILE A 285 -19.14 20.95 5.19
N ILE A 286 -18.48 21.37 6.28
CA ILE A 286 -17.80 22.68 6.34
C ILE A 286 -16.49 22.64 5.55
N PHE A 287 -15.79 21.50 5.54
CA PHE A 287 -14.50 21.36 4.86
C PHE A 287 -14.64 21.28 3.34
N GLU A 288 -15.68 20.60 2.83
CA GLU A 288 -16.01 20.60 1.40
C GLU A 288 -16.48 21.97 0.91
N ARG A 289 -17.19 22.75 1.73
CA ARG A 289 -17.66 24.10 1.36
C ARG A 289 -16.52 25.10 1.20
N VAL A 290 -15.54 25.07 2.09
CA VAL A 290 -14.35 25.95 2.01
C VAL A 290 -13.44 25.61 0.83
N LEU A 291 -13.34 24.33 0.47
CA LEU A 291 -12.58 23.89 -0.71
C LEU A 291 -13.33 24.14 -2.02
N SER A 292 -14.65 23.93 -2.06
CA SER A 292 -15.47 24.19 -3.26
C SER A 292 -15.59 25.69 -3.58
N ASP A 293 -15.79 26.55 -2.57
CA ASP A 293 -15.86 28.00 -2.76
C ASP A 293 -14.51 28.58 -3.27
N ARG A 294 -13.37 27.96 -2.92
CA ARG A 294 -12.06 28.42 -3.38
C ARG A 294 -11.60 27.84 -4.70
N LEU A 295 -11.91 26.58 -5.00
CA LEU A 295 -11.61 25.98 -6.31
C LEU A 295 -12.38 26.66 -7.45
N LEU A 296 -13.58 27.20 -7.15
CA LEU A 296 -14.36 28.00 -8.11
C LEU A 296 -13.81 29.42 -8.32
N THR A 297 -13.09 29.99 -7.35
CA THR A 297 -12.48 31.33 -7.46
C THR A 297 -11.07 31.34 -8.06
N THR A 298 -10.41 30.17 -8.19
CA THR A 298 -9.05 30.08 -8.78
C THR A 298 -9.03 30.04 -10.31
N SER A 299 -10.15 30.31 -11.00
CA SER A 299 -10.14 30.60 -12.44
C SER A 299 -9.56 31.99 -12.78
N GLU A 300 -9.25 32.81 -11.78
CA GLU A 300 -8.56 34.10 -11.94
C GLU A 300 -7.09 34.05 -11.51
N ALA A 301 -6.32 33.19 -12.18
CA ALA A 301 -4.88 33.37 -12.29
C ALA A 301 -4.47 33.04 -13.73
N ARG A 302 -4.69 34.02 -14.62
CA ARG A 302 -4.11 34.06 -15.97
C ARG A 302 -2.59 34.16 -15.85
N LEU A 303 -1.88 33.13 -16.32
CA LEU A 303 -0.90 33.15 -17.42
C LEU A 303 -0.36 31.73 -17.62
#